data_AF-A0A161XYH7-F1
#
_entry.id   AF-A0A161XYH7-F1
#
_cell.length_a   1.000
_cell.length_b   1.000
_cell.length_c   1.000
_cell.angle_alpha   90.00
_cell.angle_beta   90.00
_cell.angle_gamma   90.00
#
_symmetry.space_group_name_H-M   'P 1'
#
loop_
_entity.id
_entity.type
_entity.pdbx_description
1 polymer ?
#
loop_
_entity_poly.entity_id
_entity_poly.type
_entity_poly.pdbx_seq_one_letter_code
_entity_poly.pdbx_strand_id
1 'polypeptide(L)'
;MRVVKGFSLIEVMVSIVIAGVALLGLAGAQLKSLQFANNSFYYTVALVNGQNAIERMWNELCYFEHEDQDLLLINNPRVANLQPEDSRFTLSIEPKIYNDAQSTPLISERRDVEFSVSWQDSRVNEDSALNKITLVASYVYVPAPDEGQCVFNKPAS
;
A
#
# COMPACT_ATOMS: atom_id res chain seq x y z
N MET A 1 -24.83 -55.42 -36.92
CA MET A 1 -25.72 -54.41 -36.29
C MET A 1 -25.14 -54.07 -34.93
N ARG A 2 -24.67 -52.83 -34.73
CA ARG A 2 -24.14 -52.36 -33.44
C ARG A 2 -25.31 -52.15 -32.49
N VAL A 3 -25.36 -52.91 -31.40
CA VAL A 3 -26.34 -52.68 -30.33
C VAL A 3 -25.93 -51.40 -29.61
N VAL A 4 -26.68 -50.33 -29.81
CA VAL A 4 -26.54 -49.10 -29.03
C VAL A 4 -27.26 -49.32 -27.70
N LYS A 5 -26.51 -49.53 -26.62
CA LYS A 5 -27.09 -49.57 -25.27
C LYS A 5 -27.59 -48.17 -24.93
N GLY A 6 -28.88 -48.02 -24.66
CA GLY A 6 -29.47 -46.76 -24.20
C GLY A 6 -29.00 -46.41 -22.79
N PHE A 7 -29.03 -45.12 -22.47
CA PHE A 7 -28.59 -44.59 -21.18
C PHE A 7 -29.51 -45.07 -20.05
N SER A 8 -28.93 -45.62 -18.99
CA SER A 8 -29.72 -46.01 -17.81
C SER A 8 -30.08 -44.78 -16.97
N LEU A 9 -31.26 -44.76 -16.36
CA LEU A 9 -31.70 -43.63 -15.52
C LEU A 9 -30.75 -43.37 -14.34
N ILE A 10 -30.19 -44.44 -13.77
CA ILE A 10 -29.18 -44.32 -12.69
C ILE A 10 -27.89 -43.67 -13.19
N GLU A 11 -27.52 -43.92 -14.45
CA GLU A 11 -26.30 -43.40 -15.08
C GLU A 11 -26.43 -41.90 -15.35
N VAL A 12 -27.61 -41.43 -15.76
CA VAL A 12 -27.91 -39.99 -15.89
C VAL A 12 -27.85 -39.30 -14.52
N MET A 13 -28.46 -39.89 -13.50
CA MET A 13 -28.45 -39.31 -12.15
C MET A 13 -27.03 -39.19 -11.59
N VAL A 14 -26.22 -40.23 -11.72
CA VAL A 14 -24.81 -40.19 -11.30
C VAL A 14 -24.02 -39.16 -12.10
N SER A 15 -24.26 -39.06 -13.41
CA SER A 15 -23.61 -38.06 -14.27
C SER A 15 -23.95 -36.63 -13.86
N ILE A 16 -25.20 -36.33 -13.49
CA ILE A 16 -25.62 -35.00 -12.99
C ILE A 16 -24.95 -34.71 -11.64
N VAL A 17 -24.83 -35.68 -10.75
CA VAL A 17 -24.14 -35.51 -9.46
C VAL A 17 -22.66 -35.20 -9.68
N ILE A 18 -21.97 -35.96 -10.53
CA ILE A 18 -20.56 -35.73 -10.87
C ILE A 18 -20.38 -34.35 -11.52
N ALA A 19 -21.26 -33.97 -12.46
CA ALA A 19 -21.24 -32.66 -13.08
C ALA A 19 -21.46 -31.52 -12.06
N GLY A 20 -22.38 -31.71 -11.10
CA GLY A 20 -22.61 -30.77 -10.01
C GLY A 20 -21.37 -30.56 -9.14
N VAL A 21 -20.71 -31.64 -8.72
CA VAL A 21 -19.45 -31.57 -7.96
C VAL A 21 -18.33 -30.89 -8.77
N ALA A 22 -18.23 -31.20 -10.07
CA ALA A 22 -17.25 -30.57 -10.95
C ALA A 22 -17.46 -29.04 -11.08
N LEU A 23 -18.72 -28.60 -11.21
CA LEU A 23 -19.06 -27.17 -11.29
C LEU A 23 -18.78 -26.44 -9.97
N LEU A 24 -19.03 -27.07 -8.82
CA LEU A 24 -18.69 -26.51 -7.50
C LEU A 24 -17.17 -26.38 -7.33
N GLY A 25 -16.40 -27.37 -7.79
CA GLY A 25 -14.93 -27.30 -7.82
C GLY A 25 -14.40 -26.14 -8.68
N LEU A 26 -14.99 -25.95 -9.87
CA LEU A 26 -14.65 -24.83 -10.76
C LEU A 26 -14.97 -23.48 -10.11
N ALA A 27 -16.14 -23.34 -9.48
CA ALA A 27 -16.54 -22.13 -8.77
C ALA A 27 -15.56 -21.78 -7.64
N GLY A 28 -15.13 -22.77 -6.86
CA GLY A 28 -14.11 -22.59 -5.82
C GLY A 28 -12.77 -22.09 -6.38
N ALA A 29 -12.34 -22.62 -7.53
CA ALA A 29 -11.12 -22.18 -8.20
C ALA A 29 -11.23 -20.71 -8.69
N GLN A 30 -12.38 -20.33 -9.24
CA GLN A 30 -12.63 -18.94 -9.68
C GLN A 30 -12.60 -17.95 -8.51
N LEU A 31 -13.20 -18.31 -7.37
CA LEU A 31 -13.16 -17.47 -6.17
C LEU A 31 -11.72 -17.24 -5.69
N LYS A 32 -10.88 -18.28 -5.68
CA LYS A 32 -9.45 -18.11 -5.34
C LYS A 32 -8.72 -17.20 -6.32
N SER A 33 -8.97 -17.35 -7.62
CA SER A 33 -8.39 -16.45 -8.64
C SER A 33 -8.75 -14.98 -8.37
N LEU A 34 -10.01 -14.71 -8.03
CA LEU A 34 -10.46 -13.35 -7.69
C LEU A 34 -9.79 -12.82 -6.42
N GLN A 35 -9.56 -13.67 -5.41
CA GLN A 35 -8.85 -13.27 -4.20
C GLN A 35 -7.42 -12.82 -4.51
N PHE A 36 -6.69 -13.57 -5.34
CA PHE A 36 -5.33 -13.18 -5.76
C PHE A 36 -5.33 -11.90 -6.60
N ALA A 37 -6.26 -11.76 -7.55
CA ALA A 37 -6.37 -10.55 -8.37
C ALA A 37 -6.64 -9.30 -7.52
N ASN A 38 -7.48 -9.42 -6.50
CA ASN A 38 -7.78 -8.30 -5.59
C ASN A 38 -6.57 -7.93 -4.72
N ASN A 39 -5.80 -8.92 -4.24
CA ASN A 39 -4.58 -8.63 -3.49
C ASN A 39 -3.52 -7.93 -4.37
N SER A 40 -3.35 -8.36 -5.62
CA SER A 40 -2.48 -7.66 -6.58
C SER A 40 -2.95 -6.24 -6.86
N PHE A 41 -4.26 -6.02 -6.91
CA PHE A 41 -4.82 -4.67 -7.04
C PHE A 41 -4.46 -3.79 -5.83
N TYR A 42 -4.66 -4.28 -4.60
CA TYR A 42 -4.27 -3.53 -3.40
C TYR A 42 -2.78 -3.24 -3.34
N TYR A 43 -1.93 -4.17 -3.77
CA TYR A 43 -0.50 -3.93 -3.88
C TYR A 43 -0.19 -2.73 -4.80
N THR A 44 -0.80 -2.69 -6.00
CA THR A 44 -0.60 -1.57 -6.93
C THR A 44 -1.12 -0.25 -6.36
N VAL A 45 -2.27 -0.25 -5.69
CA VAL A 45 -2.82 0.96 -5.06
C VAL A 45 -1.92 1.42 -3.90
N ALA A 46 -1.40 0.50 -3.10
CA ALA A 46 -0.47 0.81 -2.02
C ALA A 46 0.83 1.42 -2.54
N LEU A 47 1.36 0.92 -3.65
CA LEU A 47 2.53 1.49 -4.33
C LEU A 47 2.26 2.94 -4.77
N VAL A 48 1.12 3.20 -5.41
CA VAL A 48 0.74 4.55 -5.84
C VAL A 48 0.59 5.49 -4.64
N ASN A 49 -0.06 5.03 -3.56
CA ASN A 49 -0.19 5.81 -2.34
C ASN A 49 1.19 6.13 -1.70
N GLY A 50 2.10 5.17 -1.67
CA GLY A 50 3.47 5.38 -1.17
C GLY A 50 4.26 6.38 -2.02
N GLN A 51 4.15 6.29 -3.35
CA GLN A 51 4.78 7.24 -4.27
C GLN A 51 4.20 8.65 -4.13
N ASN A 52 2.88 8.78 -4.00
CA ASN A 52 2.22 10.06 -3.75
C ASN A 52 2.69 10.68 -2.42
N ALA A 53 2.86 9.86 -1.37
CA ALA A 53 3.38 10.33 -0.08
C ALA A 53 4.82 10.86 -0.23
N ILE A 54 5.68 10.14 -0.96
CA ILE A 54 7.05 10.57 -1.28
C ILE A 54 7.05 11.93 -2.00
N GLU A 55 6.23 12.08 -3.05
CA GLU A 55 6.14 13.32 -3.83
C GLU A 55 5.60 14.49 -3.02
N ARG A 56 4.60 14.25 -2.16
CA ARG A 56 4.08 15.28 -1.27
C ARG A 56 5.09 15.68 -0.20
N MET A 57 5.87 14.73 0.32
CA MET A 57 6.92 15.05 1.29
C MET A 57 8.03 15.89 0.66
N TRP A 58 8.38 15.65 -0.62
CA TRP A 58 9.30 16.52 -1.37
C TRP A 58 8.85 17.99 -1.40
N ASN A 59 7.56 18.25 -1.57
CA ASN A 59 7.02 19.61 -1.59
C ASN A 59 7.06 20.30 -0.21
N GLU A 60 6.93 19.52 0.86
CA GLU A 60 6.92 19.99 2.26
C GLU A 60 8.29 19.82 2.93
N LEU A 61 9.34 19.53 2.17
CA LEU A 61 10.62 19.09 2.72
C LEU A 61 11.25 20.13 3.65
N CYS A 62 11.21 21.42 3.26
CA CYS A 62 11.68 22.51 4.11
C CYS A 62 10.96 22.54 5.47
N TYR A 63 9.64 22.33 5.48
CA TYR A 63 8.85 22.36 6.71
C TYR A 63 9.26 21.24 7.67
N PHE A 64 9.40 20.02 7.15
CA PHE A 64 9.83 18.88 7.97
C PHE A 64 11.30 18.96 8.40
N GLU A 65 12.11 19.78 7.73
CA GLU A 65 13.51 19.99 8.10
C GLU A 65 13.70 21.08 9.15
N HIS A 66 13.00 22.20 9.01
CA HIS A 66 13.31 23.42 9.78
C HIS A 66 12.20 23.88 10.72
N GLU A 67 10.93 23.54 10.46
CA GLU A 67 9.80 24.01 11.29
C GLU A 67 9.34 22.94 12.29
N ASP A 68 8.93 21.77 11.79
CA ASP A 68 8.42 20.67 12.61
C ASP A 68 8.91 19.34 12.06
N GLN A 69 9.89 18.77 12.77
CA GLN A 69 10.60 17.57 12.35
C GLN A 69 9.84 16.28 12.63
N ASP A 70 8.68 16.35 13.30
CA ASP A 70 7.93 15.15 13.63
C ASP A 70 7.16 14.64 12.40
N LEU A 71 7.37 13.37 12.06
CA LEU A 71 6.71 12.67 10.95
C LEU A 71 5.55 11.79 11.44
N LEU A 72 5.14 11.92 12.70
CA LEU A 72 3.96 11.27 13.25
C LEU A 72 2.74 12.20 13.20
N LEU A 73 1.64 11.66 12.67
CA LEU A 73 0.35 12.35 12.59
C LEU A 73 -0.15 12.87 13.95
N ILE A 74 0.19 12.19 15.06
CA ILE A 74 -0.26 12.56 16.40
C ILE A 74 0.35 13.88 16.90
N ASN A 75 1.58 14.18 16.44
CA ASN A 75 2.33 15.35 16.87
C ASN A 75 2.29 16.46 15.81
N ASN A 76 2.28 16.08 14.52
CA ASN A 76 2.32 17.01 13.41
C ASN A 76 1.11 16.79 12.46
N PRO A 77 0.11 17.69 12.47
CA PRO A 77 -1.06 17.54 11.62
C PRO A 77 -0.76 17.69 10.13
N ARG A 78 0.38 18.29 9.71
CA ARG A 78 0.74 18.35 8.28
C ARG A 78 1.04 16.98 7.69
N VAL A 79 1.42 16.00 8.50
CA VAL A 79 1.62 14.61 8.07
C VAL A 79 0.33 14.02 7.52
N ALA A 80 -0.85 14.55 7.88
CA ALA A 80 -2.14 14.16 7.28
C ALA A 80 -2.15 14.31 5.75
N ASN A 81 -1.40 15.28 5.20
CA ASN A 81 -1.30 15.47 3.76
C ASN A 81 -0.54 14.34 3.06
N LEU A 82 0.31 13.60 3.79
CA LEU A 82 1.05 12.45 3.27
C LEU A 82 0.23 11.16 3.32
N GLN A 83 -0.81 11.12 4.15
CA GLN A 83 -1.61 9.92 4.35
C GLN A 83 -2.49 9.62 3.12
N PRO A 84 -2.73 8.33 2.81
CA PRO A 84 -3.71 7.93 1.82
C PRO A 84 -5.11 8.48 2.15
N GLU A 85 -5.89 8.87 1.15
CA GLU A 85 -7.29 9.28 1.34
C GLU A 85 -8.19 8.09 1.70
N ASP A 86 -7.83 6.89 1.23
CA ASP A 86 -8.57 5.67 1.46
C ASP A 86 -8.15 5.01 2.79
N SER A 87 -9.11 4.88 3.71
CA SER A 87 -8.91 4.31 5.05
C SER A 87 -8.51 2.83 5.07
N ARG A 88 -8.61 2.11 3.94
CA ARG A 88 -8.14 0.73 3.81
C ARG A 88 -6.63 0.63 3.82
N PHE A 89 -5.94 1.73 3.52
CA PHE A 89 -4.49 1.81 3.49
C PHE A 89 -4.00 2.65 4.67
N THR A 90 -2.92 2.20 5.30
CA THR A 90 -2.26 2.93 6.39
C THR A 90 -0.82 3.19 6.00
N LEU A 91 -0.39 4.45 6.09
CA LEU A 91 1.00 4.83 5.86
C LEU A 91 1.72 5.02 7.19
N SER A 92 2.83 4.30 7.35
CA SER A 92 3.81 4.49 8.42
C SER A 92 5.10 5.03 7.83
N ILE A 93 5.71 6.01 8.49
CA ILE A 93 6.94 6.67 8.05
C ILE A 93 8.03 6.40 9.09
N GLU A 94 9.22 6.03 8.63
CA GLU A 94 10.42 5.90 9.47
C GLU A 94 11.59 6.67 8.82
N PRO A 95 12.40 7.44 9.57
CA PRO A 95 12.33 7.65 11.02
C PRO A 95 11.13 8.50 11.46
N LYS A 96 10.77 8.46 12.75
CA LYS A 96 9.64 9.22 13.32
C LYS A 96 9.93 10.71 13.41
N ILE A 97 11.20 11.07 13.51
CA ILE A 97 11.69 12.44 13.52
C ILE A 97 12.62 12.56 12.33
N TYR A 98 12.38 13.55 11.48
CA TYR A 98 13.12 13.74 10.25
C TYR A 98 14.62 13.92 10.56
N ASN A 99 14.99 14.93 11.36
CA ASN A 99 16.38 15.21 11.78
C ASN A 99 16.78 14.48 13.08
N ASP A 100 16.47 13.19 13.22
CA ASP A 100 16.83 12.47 14.45
C ASP A 100 18.35 12.33 14.57
N ALA A 101 18.95 12.93 15.61
CA ALA A 101 20.38 12.86 15.89
C ALA A 101 20.87 11.42 16.19
N GLN A 102 19.97 10.51 16.57
CA GLN A 102 20.30 9.11 16.91
C GLN A 102 20.23 8.18 15.69
N SER A 103 19.24 8.34 14.79
CA SER A 103 19.17 7.56 13.55
C SER A 103 19.87 8.21 12.35
N THR A 104 19.97 9.54 12.30
CA THR A 104 20.49 10.31 11.16
C THR A 104 21.25 11.57 11.62
N PRO A 105 22.55 11.47 11.91
CA PRO A 105 23.34 12.62 12.37
C PRO A 105 23.34 13.74 11.31
N LEU A 106 23.20 15.00 11.77
CA LEU A 106 23.01 16.24 10.97
C LEU A 106 24.06 16.53 9.88
N ILE A 107 25.12 15.73 9.81
CA ILE A 107 26.19 15.84 8.80
C ILE A 107 25.87 15.10 7.48
N SER A 108 24.80 14.30 7.42
CA SER A 108 24.42 13.61 6.19
C SER A 108 23.63 14.56 5.26
N GLU A 109 24.26 15.03 4.18
CA GLU A 109 23.61 15.81 3.11
C GLU A 109 22.45 15.07 2.41
N ARG A 110 22.30 13.77 2.70
CA ARG A 110 21.27 12.87 2.19
C ARG A 110 20.59 12.13 3.34
N ARG A 111 19.26 12.06 3.31
CA ARG A 111 18.43 11.43 4.34
C ARG A 111 17.44 10.45 3.73
N ASP A 112 17.57 9.20 4.14
CA ASP A 112 16.69 8.13 3.68
C ASP A 112 15.49 8.03 4.61
N VAL A 113 14.30 8.04 4.03
CA VAL A 113 13.01 7.90 4.72
C VAL A 113 12.26 6.72 4.11
N GLU A 114 11.84 5.81 4.98
CA GLU A 114 11.05 4.65 4.62
C GLU A 114 9.57 4.95 4.74
N PHE A 115 8.83 4.69 3.67
CA PHE A 115 7.40 4.80 3.56
C PHE A 115 6.81 3.40 3.47
N SER A 116 6.15 2.97 4.53
CA SER A 116 5.52 1.66 4.62
C SER A 116 4.00 1.81 4.50
N VAL A 117 3.42 1.33 3.40
CA VAL A 117 1.97 1.31 3.20
C VAL A 117 1.46 -0.12 3.44
N SER A 118 0.59 -0.28 4.43
CA SER A 118 -0.11 -1.54 4.72
C SER A 118 -1.59 -1.46 4.35
N TRP A 119 -2.20 -2.60 4.07
CA TRP A 119 -3.64 -2.72 3.90
C TRP A 119 -4.18 -3.90 4.70
N GLN A 120 -5.44 -3.81 5.12
CA GLN A 120 -6.09 -4.92 5.81
C GLN A 120 -6.82 -5.80 4.80
N ASP A 121 -6.32 -7.02 4.60
CA ASP A 121 -7.06 -8.07 3.90
C ASP A 121 -7.26 -9.26 4.84
N SER A 122 -8.46 -9.41 5.40
CA SER A 122 -8.81 -10.48 6.35
C SER A 122 -8.73 -11.90 5.75
N ARG A 123 -8.47 -12.03 4.45
CA ARG A 123 -8.29 -13.30 3.74
C ARG A 123 -6.83 -13.77 3.75
N VAL A 124 -5.90 -12.86 4.06
CA VAL A 124 -4.46 -13.11 4.18
C VAL A 124 -4.07 -12.84 5.63
N ASN A 125 -3.33 -13.76 6.25
CA ASN A 125 -3.01 -13.70 7.68
C ASN A 125 -2.42 -12.32 8.08
N GLU A 126 -2.92 -11.74 9.18
CA GLU A 126 -2.67 -10.33 9.54
C GLU A 126 -1.18 -10.01 9.81
N ASP A 127 -0.37 -11.01 10.18
CA ASP A 127 1.07 -10.88 10.47
C ASP A 127 1.99 -11.04 9.25
N SER A 128 1.42 -11.14 8.06
CA SER A 128 2.21 -11.43 6.86
C SER A 128 2.76 -10.13 6.28
N ALA A 129 4.08 -10.05 6.08
CA ALA A 129 4.74 -9.03 5.23
C ALA A 129 4.17 -8.94 3.79
N LEU A 130 3.23 -9.82 3.45
CA LEU A 130 2.47 -9.88 2.21
C LEU A 130 1.47 -8.72 2.03
N ASN A 131 1.00 -8.10 3.12
CA ASN A 131 0.02 -7.00 3.08
C ASN A 131 0.66 -5.63 3.32
N LYS A 132 1.94 -5.48 2.97
CA LYS A 132 2.69 -4.25 3.12
C LYS A 132 3.65 -4.06 1.95
N ILE A 133 3.82 -2.82 1.53
CA ILE A 133 4.92 -2.39 0.66
C ILE A 133 5.74 -1.35 1.40
N THR A 134 7.07 -1.44 1.27
CA THR A 134 8.01 -0.45 1.82
C THR A 134 8.78 0.17 0.67
N LEU A 135 8.76 1.49 0.59
CA LEU A 135 9.49 2.30 -0.36
C LEU A 135 10.51 3.14 0.41
N VAL A 136 11.73 3.22 -0.09
CA VAL A 136 12.76 4.08 0.51
C VAL A 136 13.01 5.23 -0.43
N ALA A 137 12.85 6.45 0.06
CA ALA A 137 13.14 7.67 -0.67
C ALA A 137 14.25 8.45 0.03
N SER A 138 15.16 9.00 -0.77
CA SER A 138 16.29 9.77 -0.28
C SER A 138 16.08 11.24 -0.59
N TYR A 139 16.16 12.08 0.43
CA TYR A 139 15.97 13.51 0.34
C TYR A 139 17.30 14.23 0.55
N VAL A 140 17.44 15.38 -0.09
CA VAL A 140 18.61 16.26 0.07
C VAL A 140 18.34 17.29 1.16
N TYR A 141 19.41 17.81 1.75
CA TYR A 141 19.33 18.97 2.63
C TYR A 141 18.82 20.21 1.88
N VAL A 142 17.80 20.88 2.43
CA VAL A 142 17.31 22.17 1.92
C VAL A 142 17.86 23.29 2.79
N PRO A 143 18.52 24.33 2.22
CA PRO A 143 18.96 25.49 2.99
C PRO A 143 17.80 26.17 3.72
N ALA A 144 18.05 26.64 4.94
CA ALA A 144 17.06 27.37 5.72
C ALA A 144 16.63 28.66 4.98
N PRO A 145 15.34 29.05 5.04
CA PRO A 145 14.85 30.26 4.39
C PRO A 145 15.42 31.54 5.04
N ASP A 146 15.82 32.51 4.20
CA ASP A 146 16.47 33.75 4.64
C ASP A 146 15.53 34.73 5.38
N GLU A 147 14.22 34.70 5.07
CA GLU A 147 13.20 35.60 5.64
C GLU A 147 11.84 34.88 5.84
N GLY A 148 11.73 34.07 6.91
CA GLY A 148 10.45 33.53 7.38
C GLY A 148 10.18 32.05 7.11
N GLN A 149 8.96 31.59 7.45
CA GLN A 149 8.51 30.19 7.36
C GLN A 149 8.74 29.57 5.98
N CYS A 150 8.91 28.25 5.93
CA CYS A 150 8.92 27.44 4.71
C CYS A 150 7.57 27.61 3.99
N VAL A 151 7.50 28.58 3.08
CA VAL A 151 6.28 28.88 2.33
C VAL A 151 6.08 27.78 1.30
N PHE A 152 4.92 27.10 1.37
CA PHE A 152 4.44 26.22 0.30
C PHE A 152 4.52 27.01 -1.01
N ASN A 153 5.07 26.39 -2.06
CA ASN A 153 5.25 27.02 -3.36
C ASN A 153 3.91 27.66 -3.79
N LYS A 154 3.77 28.97 -3.57
CA LYS A 154 2.56 29.71 -3.94
C LYS A 154 2.54 29.66 -5.46
N PRO A 155 1.49 29.11 -6.10
CA PRO A 155 1.43 29.11 -7.54
C PRO A 155 1.61 30.56 -8.00
N ALA A 156 2.60 30.79 -8.86
CA ALA A 156 2.85 32.11 -9.43
C ALA A 156 1.56 32.56 -10.11
N SER A 157 0.90 33.55 -9.50
CA SER A 157 -0.27 34.24 -10.04
C SER A 157 0.09 35.03 -11.28
#